data_AF-A0ABD0NDV9-F1
#
_entry.id   AF-A0ABD0NDV9-F1
#
_cell.length_a   1.000
_cell.length_b   1.000
_cell.length_c   1.000
_cell.angle_alpha   90.00
_cell.angle_beta   90.00
_cell.angle_gamma   90.00
#
_symmetry.space_group_name_H-M   'P 1'
#
loop_
_entity.id
_entity.type
_entity.pdbx_description
1 polymer ?
#
loop_
_entity_poly.entity_id
_entity_poly.type
_entity_poly.pdbx_seq_one_letter_code
_entity_poly.pdbx_strand_id
1 'polypeptide(L)' 'KRVQIRKPITGVSDVAPSRRTSRPVIISSSQKKSPPRPLRERLVHLLALKPYRKPELLVRLTKDGLSPQDKETLDSLLQQ' A
#
# COMPACT_ATOMS: atom_id res chain seq x y z
N LYS A 1 -20.05 -14.17 70.60
CA LYS A 1 -20.29 -13.08 69.62
C LYS A 1 -18.99 -12.88 68.82
N ARG A 2 -18.85 -13.55 67.67
CA ARG A 2 -17.61 -13.59 66.86
C ARG A 2 -17.83 -12.75 65.61
N VAL A 3 -17.11 -11.64 65.48
CA VAL A 3 -17.28 -10.67 64.38
C VAL A 3 -16.59 -11.21 63.12
N GLN A 4 -17.35 -11.31 62.02
CA GLN A 4 -16.81 -11.64 60.70
C GLN A 4 -16.00 -10.44 60.18
N ILE A 5 -14.68 -10.56 60.19
CA ILE A 5 -13.77 -9.58 59.58
C ILE A 5 -13.85 -9.78 58.06
N ARG A 6 -14.45 -8.80 57.38
CA ARG A 6 -14.44 -8.69 55.91
C ARG A 6 -12.99 -8.43 55.46
N LYS A 7 -12.45 -9.23 54.54
CA LYS A 7 -11.16 -8.93 53.89
C LYS A 7 -11.40 -7.93 52.73
N PRO A 8 -10.48 -6.99 52.50
CA PRO A 8 -10.60 -5.93 51.50
C PRO A 8 -10.57 -6.47 50.07
N ILE A 9 -11.26 -5.75 49.18
CA ILE A 9 -11.47 -6.06 47.77
C ILE A 9 -10.11 -6.17 47.06
N THR A 10 -9.84 -7.35 46.52
CA THR A 10 -8.74 -7.63 45.59
C THR A 10 -8.77 -6.62 44.46
N GLY A 11 -7.66 -5.89 44.30
CA GLY A 11 -7.48 -4.78 43.39
C GLY A 11 -8.06 -5.07 42.01
N VAL A 12 -8.90 -4.15 41.56
CA VAL A 12 -9.20 -3.98 40.15
C VAL A 12 -7.86 -3.83 39.43
N SER A 13 -7.50 -4.81 38.61
CA SER A 13 -6.51 -4.61 37.59
C SER A 13 -7.14 -3.58 36.63
N ASP A 14 -6.88 -2.30 36.88
CA ASP A 14 -6.94 -1.29 35.82
C ASP A 14 -5.84 -1.69 34.82
N VAL A 15 -6.16 -2.68 33.99
CA VAL A 15 -5.46 -2.88 32.73
C VAL A 15 -6.04 -1.82 31.82
N ALA A 16 -5.60 -0.57 32.02
CA ALA A 16 -5.60 0.41 30.96
C ALA A 16 -5.04 -0.31 29.72
N PRO A 17 -5.73 -0.26 28.55
CA PRO A 17 -5.23 -0.88 27.34
C PRO A 17 -3.81 -0.36 27.13
N SER A 18 -2.83 -1.24 27.29
CA SER A 18 -1.43 -0.91 27.11
C SER A 18 -1.30 -0.35 25.71
N ARG A 19 -1.14 0.98 25.61
CA ARG A 19 -1.05 1.72 24.36
C ARG A 19 0.25 1.31 23.71
N ARG A 20 0.17 0.20 22.97
CA ARG A 20 1.28 -0.55 22.43
C ARG A 20 1.91 0.30 21.32
N THR A 21 2.89 1.10 21.74
CA THR A 21 4.05 1.64 21.02
C THR A 21 3.85 1.84 19.52
N SER A 22 3.94 3.09 19.06
CA SER A 22 4.08 3.49 17.67
C SER A 22 5.36 2.90 17.05
N ARG A 23 5.36 1.62 16.70
CA ARG A 23 6.36 1.10 15.76
C ARG A 23 5.90 1.58 14.39
N PRO A 24 6.72 2.38 13.66
CA PRO A 24 6.42 2.61 12.26
C PRO A 24 6.42 1.25 11.59
N VAL A 25 5.26 0.84 11.09
CA VAL A 25 5.14 -0.32 10.22
C VAL A 25 6.09 -0.06 9.07
N ILE A 26 7.12 -0.89 8.92
CA ILE A 26 7.96 -0.86 7.72
C ILE A 26 7.03 -1.23 6.58
N ILE A 27 6.55 -0.22 5.85
CA ILE A 27 5.75 -0.38 4.65
C ILE A 27 6.74 -0.81 3.55
N SER A 28 7.28 -2.02 3.66
CA SER A 28 7.95 -2.66 2.53
C SER A 28 6.93 -2.66 1.39
N SER A 29 7.39 -2.22 0.22
CA SER A 29 6.62 -1.91 -0.98
C SER A 29 5.52 -2.94 -1.23
N SER A 30 4.38 -2.74 -0.60
CA SER A 30 3.19 -3.50 -0.87
C SER A 30 2.82 -3.07 -2.27
N GLN A 31 2.96 -3.99 -3.22
CA GLN A 31 2.23 -3.92 -4.47
C GLN A 31 0.76 -3.91 -4.07
N LYS A 32 0.26 -2.72 -3.69
CA LYS A 32 -1.15 -2.47 -3.48
C LYS A 32 -1.76 -2.91 -4.80
N LYS A 33 -2.60 -3.94 -4.76
CA LYS A 33 -3.50 -4.29 -5.86
C LYS A 33 -4.43 -3.09 -6.06
N SER A 34 -3.90 -2.01 -6.65
CA SER A 34 -4.73 -0.96 -7.18
C SER A 34 -5.57 -1.60 -8.26
N PRO A 35 -6.85 -1.21 -8.41
CA PRO A 35 -7.64 -1.65 -9.54
C PRO A 35 -6.83 -1.46 -10.84
N PRO A 36 -6.98 -2.34 -11.84
CA PRO A 36 -6.19 -2.29 -13.06
C PRO A 36 -6.32 -0.90 -13.67
N ARG A 37 -5.28 -0.07 -13.52
CA ARG A 37 -5.29 1.27 -14.09
C ARG A 37 -5.17 1.11 -15.61
N PRO A 38 -6.00 1.79 -16.41
CA PRO A 38 -5.89 1.73 -17.86
C PRO A 38 -4.50 2.20 -18.32
N LEU A 39 -4.03 1.70 -19.46
CA LEU A 39 -2.70 2.01 -19.99
C LEU A 39 -2.45 3.53 -20.09
N ARG A 40 -3.45 4.29 -20.56
CA ARG A 40 -3.38 5.75 -20.68
C ARG A 40 -3.03 6.42 -19.36
N GLU A 41 -3.72 6.07 -18.28
CA GLU A 41 -3.43 6.63 -16.96
C GLU A 41 -2.02 6.24 -16.51
N ARG A 42 -1.63 4.97 -16.65
CA ARG A 42 -0.27 4.52 -16.28
C ARG A 42 0.81 5.34 -16.97
N LEU A 43 0.61 5.67 -18.25
CA LEU A 43 1.55 6.49 -19.03
C LEU A 43 1.61 7.94 -18.57
N VAL A 44 0.46 8.57 -18.34
CA VAL A 44 0.41 9.95 -17.82
C VAL A 44 1.17 10.04 -16.49
N HIS A 45 0.96 9.08 -15.59
CA HIS A 45 1.67 9.06 -14.31
C HIS A 45 3.18 8.89 -14.46
N LEU A 46 3.65 8.07 -15.42
CA LEU A 46 5.08 7.90 -15.66
C LEU A 46 5.71 9.17 -16.25
N LEU A 47 5.06 9.76 -17.27
CA LEU A 47 5.57 10.92 -17.99
C LEU A 47 5.49 12.22 -17.18
N ALA A 48 4.55 12.33 -16.22
CA ALA A 48 4.44 13.47 -15.33
C ALA A 48 5.64 13.60 -14.37
N LEU A 49 6.32 12.49 -14.04
CA LEU A 49 7.48 12.50 -13.15
C LEU A 49 8.76 12.88 -13.88
N LYS A 50 8.97 12.32 -15.07
CA LYS A 50 10.13 12.59 -15.91
C LYS A 50 9.84 12.21 -17.37
N PRO A 51 10.54 12.81 -18.35
CA PRO A 51 10.53 12.30 -19.71
C PRO A 51 11.09 10.87 -19.72
N TYR A 52 10.29 9.93 -20.22
CA TYR A 52 10.70 8.55 -20.43
C TYR A 52 10.87 8.28 -21.92
N ARG A 53 11.91 7.53 -22.28
CA ARG A 53 12.08 7.02 -23.65
C ARG A 53 11.21 5.78 -23.86
N LYS A 54 10.81 5.52 -25.11
CA LYS A 54 10.04 4.34 -25.52
C LYS A 54 10.56 3.00 -24.94
N PRO A 55 11.85 2.64 -25.03
CA PRO A 55 12.36 1.40 -24.43
C PRO A 55 12.22 1.36 -22.90
N GLU A 56 12.36 2.50 -22.22
CA GLU A 56 12.22 2.57 -20.76
C GLU A 56 10.75 2.35 -20.33
N LEU A 57 9.79 2.92 -21.07
CA LEU A 57 8.36 2.71 -20.83
C LEU A 57 7.98 1.24 -20.99
N LEU A 58 8.46 0.59 -22.06
CA LEU A 58 8.22 -0.83 -22.29
C LEU A 58 8.72 -1.70 -21.14
N VAL A 59 9.96 -1.47 -20.68
CA VAL A 59 10.53 -2.23 -19.57
C VAL A 59 9.74 -2.01 -18.29
N ARG A 60 9.34 -0.76 -17.97
CA ARG A 60 8.62 -0.45 -16.74
C ARG A 60 7.22 -1.04 -16.74
N LEU A 61 6.47 -0.82 -17.81
CA LEU A 61 5.11 -1.31 -17.93
C LEU A 61 5.05 -2.85 -18.04
N THR A 62 6.07 -3.50 -18.62
CA THR A 62 6.17 -4.97 -18.64
C THR A 62 6.27 -5.53 -17.21
N LYS A 63 7.01 -4.87 -16.31
CA LYS A 63 7.08 -5.25 -14.89
C LYS A 63 5.73 -5.11 -14.17
N ASP A 64 4.88 -4.20 -14.63
CA ASP A 64 3.54 -3.96 -14.09
C ASP A 64 2.45 -4.85 -14.74
N GLY A 65 2.82 -5.73 -15.68
CA GLY A 65 1.88 -6.64 -16.35
C GLY A 65 1.30 -6.10 -17.66
N LEU A 66 2.14 -5.57 -18.55
CA LEU A 66 1.76 -5.13 -19.90
C LEU A 66 1.32 -6.32 -20.77
N SER A 67 0.11 -6.25 -21.35
CA SER A 67 -0.35 -7.18 -22.39
C SER A 67 0.34 -6.90 -23.74
N PRO A 68 0.52 -7.88 -24.64
CA PRO A 68 1.00 -7.61 -26.00
C PRO A 68 0.12 -6.63 -26.78
N GLN A 69 -1.20 -6.67 -26.60
CA GLN A 69 -2.12 -5.70 -27.25
C GLN A 69 -1.85 -4.27 -26.79
N ASP A 70 -1.59 -4.11 -25.49
CA ASP A 70 -1.28 -2.83 -24.91
C ASP A 70 0.05 -2.26 -25.47
N LYS A 71 1.00 -3.10 -25.95
CA LYS A 71 2.24 -2.63 -26.60
C LYS A 71 1.96 -1.91 -27.92
N GLU A 72 1.07 -2.46 -28.75
CA GLU A 72 0.64 -1.81 -30.00
C GLU A 72 -0.08 -0.50 -29.70
N THR A 73 -0.95 -0.49 -28.68
CA THR A 73 -1.64 0.74 -28.27
C THR A 73 -0.69 1.79 -27.68
N LEU A 74 0.38 1.37 -26.99
CA LEU A 74 1.42 2.25 -26.47
C LEU A 74 2.13 2.97 -27.62
N ASP A 75 2.46 2.23 -28.67
CA ASP A 75 3.13 2.77 -29.86
C ASP A 75 2.27 3.78 -30.59
N SER A 76 0.98 3.47 -30.78
CA SER A 76 0.02 4.42 -31.35
C SER A 76 -0.16 5.67 -30.50
N LEU A 77 -0.22 5.52 -29.18
CA LEU A 77 -0.41 6.64 -28.24
C LEU A 77 0.81 7.57 -28.15
N LEU A 78 2.03 7.05 -28.37
CA LEU A 78 3.25 7.85 -28.39
C LEU A 78 3.47 8.59 -29.72
N GLN A 79 2.74 8.22 -30.77
CA GLN A 79 2.84 8.83 -32.11
C GLN A 79 1.85 10.00 -32.30
N GLN A 80 0.85 10.15 -31.43
CA GLN A 80 -0.09 11.28 -31.43
C GLN A 80 0.57 12.58 -31.00
#